data_AF-A0AAD8B049-F1
#
_entry.id   AF-A0AAD8B049-F1
#
_cell.length_a   1.000
_cell.length_b   1.000
_cell.length_c   1.000
_cell.angle_alpha   90.00
_cell.angle_beta   90.00
_cell.angle_gamma   90.00
#
_symmetry.space_group_name_H-M   'P 1'
#
loop_
_entity.id
_entity.type
_entity.pdbx_description
1 polymer ?
#
loop_
_entity_poly.entity_id
_entity_poly.type
_entity_poly.pdbx_seq_one_letter_code
_entity_poly.pdbx_strand_id
1 'polypeptide(L)'
;MATLLKCFKLKSYPLKSAMPFRRSLATTPKMFSQHWQQEGIPGSNMPFSSSNKTVFTIVYIALFGAGMAAPFVLLRRHLLILSTPSTVVKNQELTKIVCMKENVEN
;
A
#
# COMPACT_ATOMS: atom_id res chain seq x y z
N MET A 1 46.05 -28.96 64.37
CA MET A 1 45.02 -29.79 63.69
C MET A 1 43.99 -28.85 63.09
N ALA A 2 43.54 -29.15 61.87
CA ALA A 2 42.57 -28.44 61.02
C ALA A 2 43.13 -27.27 60.16
N THR A 3 43.76 -27.57 59.02
CA THR A 3 43.23 -27.66 57.64
C THR A 3 42.96 -26.34 56.89
N LEU A 4 43.79 -26.15 55.85
CA LEU A 4 43.44 -25.77 54.47
C LEU A 4 42.17 -24.94 54.24
N LEU A 5 42.35 -23.76 53.65
CA LEU A 5 41.55 -23.36 52.48
C LEU A 5 42.30 -22.30 51.66
N LYS A 6 42.85 -22.75 50.53
CA LYS A 6 43.37 -21.92 49.45
C LYS A 6 42.27 -20.94 49.01
N CYS A 7 42.52 -19.64 49.14
CA CYS A 7 41.71 -18.62 48.47
C CYS A 7 41.94 -18.72 46.95
N PHE A 8 41.07 -19.46 46.27
CA PHE A 8 41.03 -19.53 44.82
C PHE A 8 40.49 -18.19 44.29
N LYS A 9 41.38 -17.30 43.86
CA LYS A 9 41.04 -15.98 43.34
C LYS A 9 40.40 -16.14 41.96
N LEU A 10 39.07 -16.29 41.91
CA LEU A 10 38.32 -16.23 40.65
C LEU A 10 38.33 -14.80 40.12
N LYS A 11 39.06 -14.59 39.03
CA LYS A 11 39.14 -13.31 38.34
C LYS A 11 37.89 -13.16 37.47
N SER A 12 36.95 -12.32 37.93
CA SER A 12 35.77 -11.96 37.14
C SER A 12 36.18 -11.07 35.98
N TYR A 13 35.84 -11.46 34.75
CA TYR A 13 35.95 -10.62 33.56
C TYR A 13 34.56 -10.00 33.28
N PRO A 14 34.45 -8.71 32.97
CA PRO A 14 33.14 -8.12 32.67
C PRO A 14 32.60 -8.67 31.34
N LEU A 15 31.42 -9.27 31.38
CA LEU A 15 30.63 -9.56 30.18
C LEU A 15 30.36 -8.23 29.47
N LYS A 16 30.92 -8.05 28.27
CA LYS A 16 30.55 -6.95 27.38
C LYS A 16 29.10 -7.14 26.99
N SER A 17 28.21 -6.34 27.56
CA SER A 17 26.80 -6.29 27.17
C SER A 17 26.72 -5.83 25.72
N ALA A 18 26.36 -6.71 24.81
CA ALA A 18 25.88 -6.32 23.49
C ALA A 18 24.55 -5.58 23.70
N MET A 19 24.58 -4.25 23.66
CA MET A 19 23.35 -3.46 23.72
C MET A 19 22.53 -3.77 22.46
N PRO A 20 21.24 -4.13 22.58
CA PRO A 20 20.41 -4.29 21.40
C PRO A 20 20.33 -2.95 20.67
N PHE A 21 20.67 -2.95 19.39
CA PHE A 21 20.45 -1.82 18.50
C PHE A 21 18.94 -1.56 18.40
N ARG A 22 18.42 -0.74 19.32
CA ARG A 22 17.08 -0.18 19.24
C ARG A 22 17.11 0.86 18.13
N ARG A 23 16.59 0.50 16.95
CA ARG A 23 16.16 1.49 15.96
C ARG A 23 15.10 2.36 16.62
N SER A 24 15.49 3.56 17.06
CA SER A 24 14.56 4.57 17.50
C SER A 24 13.82 5.07 16.25
N LEU A 25 12.66 4.48 15.96
CA LEU A 25 11.69 5.04 15.02
C LEU A 25 11.01 6.23 15.69
N ALA A 26 11.78 7.26 16.03
CA ALA A 26 11.24 8.54 16.44
C ALA A 26 10.72 9.22 15.18
N THR A 27 9.49 8.89 14.77
CA THR A 27 8.76 9.70 13.82
C THR A 27 8.41 10.98 14.56
N THR A 28 9.18 12.06 14.35
CA THR A 28 8.75 13.37 14.81
C THR A 28 7.37 13.63 14.18
N PRO A 29 6.34 14.01 14.96
CA PRO A 29 5.09 14.43 14.37
C PRO A 29 5.38 15.70 13.57
N LYS A 30 5.64 15.56 12.27
CA LYS A 30 5.77 16.70 11.38
C LYS A 30 4.35 17.24 11.20
N MET A 31 4.07 18.35 11.86
CA MET A 31 2.80 19.05 11.73
C MET A 31 2.69 19.57 10.31
N PHE A 32 1.89 18.89 9.48
CA PHE A 32 1.46 19.40 8.19
C PHE A 32 0.21 20.26 8.41
N SER A 33 0.39 21.42 9.05
CA SER A 33 -0.61 22.50 9.02
C SER A 33 -0.16 23.55 8.02
N GLN A 34 -1.06 23.95 7.14
CA GLN A 34 -0.90 25.17 6.37
C GLN A 34 -1.17 26.37 7.28
N HIS A 35 -0.58 27.53 7.00
CA HIS A 35 -0.76 28.73 7.84
C HIS A 35 -2.24 29.14 8.00
N TRP A 36 -3.11 28.74 7.06
CA TRP A 36 -4.55 29.04 7.06
C TRP A 36 -5.38 27.99 7.80
N GLN A 37 -4.77 26.87 8.21
CA GLN A 37 -5.44 25.81 8.97
C GLN A 37 -5.26 26.08 10.47
N GLN A 38 -6.31 25.89 11.27
CA GLN A 38 -6.20 25.99 12.72
C GLN A 38 -5.26 24.90 13.26
N GLU A 39 -4.19 25.33 13.91
CA GLU A 39 -3.24 24.44 14.58
C GLU A 39 -3.88 23.83 15.84
N GLY A 40 -3.53 22.57 16.15
CA GLY A 40 -4.01 21.87 17.35
C GLY A 40 -5.44 21.33 17.30
N ILE A 41 -6.23 21.61 16.24
CA ILE A 41 -7.56 21.03 16.06
C ILE A 41 -7.44 19.74 15.23
N PRO A 42 -7.75 18.56 15.82
CA PRO A 42 -7.67 17.30 15.09
C PRO A 42 -8.64 17.32 13.90
N GLY A 43 -8.11 17.05 12.70
CA GLY A 43 -8.86 17.03 11.45
C GLY A 43 -8.97 18.38 10.73
N SER A 44 -8.46 19.48 11.28
CA SER A 44 -8.37 20.77 10.56
C SER A 44 -7.34 20.75 9.43
N ASN A 45 -6.42 19.78 9.44
CA ASN A 45 -5.42 19.60 8.38
C ASN A 45 -5.93 18.78 7.18
N MET A 46 -7.12 18.20 7.26
CA MET A 46 -7.68 17.37 6.20
C MET A 46 -8.45 18.23 5.18
N PRO A 47 -8.45 17.83 3.90
CA PRO A 47 -9.20 18.53 2.85
C PRO A 47 -10.71 18.30 2.92
N PHE A 48 -11.21 17.56 3.92
CA PHE A 48 -12.62 17.26 4.15
C PHE A 48 -13.03 17.75 5.54
N SER A 49 -14.18 18.40 5.64
CA SER A 49 -14.72 18.84 6.93
C SER A 49 -15.16 17.64 7.77
N SER A 50 -14.61 17.54 8.98
CA SER A 50 -14.98 16.54 9.99
C SER A 50 -16.04 17.05 10.99
N SER A 51 -16.58 18.26 10.78
CA SER A 51 -17.54 18.89 11.68
C SER A 51 -18.82 18.05 11.84
N ASN A 52 -19.32 17.47 10.75
CA ASN A 52 -20.47 16.58 10.77
C ASN A 52 -20.05 15.14 10.42
N LYS A 53 -20.23 14.24 11.39
CA LYS A 53 -19.86 12.81 11.28
C LYS A 53 -20.59 12.13 10.12
N THR A 54 -21.87 12.43 9.91
CA THR A 54 -22.69 11.80 8.86
C THR A 54 -22.27 12.24 7.47
N VAL A 55 -21.96 13.53 7.29
CA VAL A 55 -21.48 14.03 5.99
C VAL A 55 -20.10 13.43 5.68
N PHE A 56 -19.21 13.41 6.68
CA PHE A 56 -17.88 12.81 6.52
C PHE A 56 -17.95 11.33 6.11
N THR A 57 -18.80 10.53 6.76
CA THR A 57 -18.91 9.10 6.42
C THR A 57 -19.51 8.88 5.05
N ILE A 58 -20.50 9.66 4.64
CA ILE A 58 -21.08 9.58 3.29
C ILE A 58 -20.01 9.88 2.23
N VAL A 59 -19.23 10.95 2.42
CA VAL A 59 -18.15 11.32 1.49
C VAL A 59 -17.07 10.24 1.46
N TYR A 60 -16.69 9.69 2.62
CA TYR A 60 -15.74 8.60 2.72
C TYR A 60 -16.20 7.34 1.98
N ILE A 61 -17.46 6.91 2.20
CA ILE A 61 -18.04 5.74 1.53
C ILE A 61 -18.15 5.96 0.04
N ALA A 62 -18.55 7.16 -0.42
CA ALA A 62 -18.64 7.46 -1.83
C ALA A 62 -17.26 7.43 -2.52
N LEU A 63 -16.25 8.05 -1.91
CA LEU A 63 -14.88 8.08 -2.44
C LEU A 63 -14.28 6.68 -2.51
N PHE A 64 -14.35 5.92 -1.41
CA PHE A 64 -13.79 4.59 -1.32
C PHE A 64 -14.60 3.59 -2.16
N GLY A 65 -15.92 3.67 -2.12
CA GLY A 65 -16.83 2.84 -2.89
C GLY A 65 -16.64 3.03 -4.40
N ALA A 66 -16.48 4.27 -4.86
CA ALA A 66 -16.19 4.56 -6.27
C ALA A 66 -14.81 4.02 -6.68
N GLY A 67 -13.78 4.21 -5.85
CA GLY A 67 -12.43 3.69 -6.11
C GLY A 67 -12.39 2.16 -6.18
N MET A 68 -13.10 1.49 -5.27
CA MET A 68 -13.23 0.03 -5.26
C MET A 68 -14.08 -0.49 -6.42
N ALA A 69 -15.15 0.20 -6.80
CA ALA A 69 -16.04 -0.22 -7.89
C ALA A 69 -15.43 -0.02 -9.28
N ALA A 70 -14.58 0.98 -9.46
CA ALA A 70 -13.98 1.35 -10.75
C ALA A 70 -13.35 0.18 -11.53
N PRO A 71 -12.43 -0.64 -10.96
CA PRO A 71 -11.83 -1.75 -11.70
C PRO A 71 -12.85 -2.81 -12.14
N PHE A 72 -13.89 -3.07 -11.34
CA PHE A 72 -14.93 -4.04 -11.70
C PHE A 72 -15.83 -3.53 -12.82
N VAL A 73 -16.17 -2.24 -12.82
CA VAL A 73 -16.95 -1.61 -13.90
C VAL A 73 -16.15 -1.62 -15.20
N LEU A 74 -14.85 -1.32 -15.13
CA LEU A 74 -13.95 -1.41 -16.29
C LEU A 74 -13.85 -2.84 -16.82
N LEU A 75 -13.63 -3.82 -15.95
CA LEU A 75 -13.56 -5.23 -16.34
C LEU A 75 -14.87 -5.69 -16.98
N ARG A 76 -16.02 -5.34 -16.38
CA ARG A 76 -17.33 -5.62 -16.96
C ARG A 76 -17.48 -4.99 -18.35
N ARG A 77 -17.05 -3.74 -18.52
CA ARG A 77 -17.05 -3.07 -19.82
C ARG A 77 -16.20 -3.84 -20.84
N HIS A 78 -15.00 -4.29 -20.47
CA HIS A 78 -14.14 -5.07 -21.36
C HIS A 78 -14.75 -6.42 -21.75
N LEU A 79 -15.34 -7.15 -20.80
CA LEU A 79 -16.01 -8.43 -21.08
C LEU A 79 -17.23 -8.26 -21.98
N LEU A 80 -18.00 -7.18 -21.79
CA LEU A 80 -19.14 -6.88 -22.66
C LEU A 80 -18.68 -6.53 -24.07
N ILE A 81 -17.59 -5.76 -24.23
CA ILE A 81 -17.03 -5.46 -25.55
C ILE A 81 -16.52 -6.74 -26.24
N LEU A 82 -15.81 -7.61 -25.52
CA LEU A 82 -15.29 -8.86 -26.07
C LEU A 82 -16.41 -9.84 -26.49
N SER A 83 -17.53 -9.86 -25.76
CA SER A 83 -18.67 -10.71 -26.09
C SER A 83 -19.55 -10.18 -27.23
N THR A 84 -19.38 -8.91 -27.65
CA THR A 84 -20.10 -8.41 -28.82
C THR A 84 -19.53 -9.01 -30.12
N PRO A 85 -20.40 -9.53 -31.03
CA PRO A 85 -19.98 -10.26 -32.22
C PRO A 85 -19.22 -9.41 -33.25
N SER A 86 -19.28 -8.09 -33.13
CA SER A 86 -18.56 -7.14 -34.00
C SER A 86 -17.04 -7.18 -33.82
N THR A 87 -16.52 -7.70 -32.70
CA THR A 87 -15.08 -7.93 -32.50
C THR A 87 -14.61 -9.26 -33.08
N VAL A 88 -15.46 -10.31 -33.07
CA VAL A 88 -15.18 -11.60 -33.70
C VAL A 88 -14.97 -11.44 -35.20
N VAL A 89 -15.82 -10.64 -35.87
CA VAL A 89 -15.70 -10.38 -37.32
C VAL A 89 -14.38 -9.69 -37.68
N LYS A 90 -13.94 -8.69 -36.90
CA LYS A 90 -12.63 -8.04 -37.12
C LYS A 90 -11.45 -8.97 -36.87
N ASN A 91 -11.51 -9.79 -35.84
CA ASN A 91 -10.47 -10.79 -35.57
C ASN A 91 -10.43 -11.89 -36.65
N GLN A 92 -11.59 -12.30 -37.18
CA GLN A 92 -11.72 -13.26 -38.29
C GLN A 92 -11.25 -12.68 -39.63
N GLU A 93 -11.48 -11.39 -39.89
CA GLU A 93 -10.91 -10.71 -41.06
C GLU A 93 -9.40 -10.58 -40.94
N LEU A 94 -8.89 -10.15 -39.78
CA LEU A 94 -7.46 -9.97 -39.58
C LEU A 94 -6.69 -11.31 -39.72
N THR A 95 -7.22 -12.41 -39.19
CA THR A 95 -6.59 -13.74 -39.36
C THR A 95 -6.62 -14.22 -40.80
N LYS A 96 -7.70 -13.96 -41.56
CA LYS A 96 -7.74 -14.28 -42.99
C LYS A 96 -6.72 -13.47 -43.79
N ILE A 97 -6.58 -12.18 -43.50
CA ILE A 97 -5.63 -11.31 -44.20
C ILE A 97 -4.19 -11.71 -43.87
N VAL A 98 -3.89 -12.02 -42.60
CA VAL A 98 -2.55 -12.49 -42.18
C VAL A 98 -2.20 -13.84 -42.81
N CYS A 99 -3.11 -14.82 -42.77
CA CYS A 99 -2.88 -16.11 -43.45
C CYS A 99 -2.74 -15.96 -44.97
N MET A 100 -3.51 -15.07 -45.61
CA MET A 100 -3.36 -14.79 -47.05
C MET A 100 -1.99 -14.18 -47.37
N LYS A 101 -1.48 -13.30 -46.51
CA LYS A 101 -0.18 -12.65 -46.70
C LYS A 101 0.98 -13.63 -46.53
N GLU A 102 0.87 -14.59 -45.63
CA GLU A 102 1.86 -15.66 -45.41
C GLU A 102 1.94 -16.67 -46.57
N ASN A 103 0.84 -16.92 -47.29
CA ASN A 103 0.82 -17.82 -48.45
C ASN A 103 1.31 -17.17 -49.76
N VAL A 104 1.47 -15.85 -49.81
CA VAL A 104 1.98 -15.12 -50.98
C VAL A 104 3.49 -14.86 -50.87
N GLU A 105 4.03 -14.92 -49.65
CA GLU A 105 5.44 -14.61 -49.36
C GLU A 105 6.33 -15.89 -49.26
N ASN A 106 5.74 -17.08 -49.42
CA ASN A 106 6.40 -18.39 -49.55
C ASN A 106 6.25 -18.94 -50.98
#